data_AF-A0AAW6ITQ5-F1
#
_entry.id   AF-A0AAW6ITQ5-F1
#
_cell.length_a   1.000
_cell.length_b   1.000
_cell.length_c   1.000
_cell.angle_alpha   90.00
_cell.angle_beta   90.00
_cell.angle_gamma   90.00
#
_symmetry.space_group_name_H-M   'P 1'
#
loop_
_entity.id
_entity.type
_entity.pdbx_description
1 polymer ?
#
loop_
_entity_poly.entity_id
_entity_poly.type
_entity_poly.pdbx_seq_one_letter_code
_entity_poly.pdbx_strand_id
1 'polypeptide(L)'
;MSNNTKKQSLLGKTPQKRKTPVKKPRNRPQTASQSSANPTSTPADQPVKSKKGLLITLAIIFAVAIIFPKPTLLTYKKLGLVSESIYWPGVFGYGRTLLDSNLHPQLDEKRNALYLCADMKAPQSCQKYQLIKNNGFFAALASYI
;
A
#
# COMPACT_ATOMS: atom_id res chain seq x y z
N MET A 1 22.28 -2.93 -40.22
CA MET A 1 21.88 -3.96 -41.18
C MET A 1 20.42 -4.31 -40.93
N SER A 2 19.57 -4.02 -41.91
CA SER A 2 18.16 -4.41 -41.97
C SER A 2 18.07 -5.91 -42.30
N ASN A 3 17.11 -6.64 -41.72
CA ASN A 3 16.07 -7.31 -42.50
C ASN A 3 15.12 -8.13 -41.62
N ASN A 4 13.86 -7.69 -41.64
CA ASN A 4 12.68 -8.52 -41.38
C ASN A 4 12.72 -9.78 -42.25
N THR A 5 12.56 -10.97 -41.67
CA THR A 5 12.29 -12.17 -42.47
C THR A 5 10.97 -12.81 -42.06
N LYS A 6 10.19 -13.03 -43.10
CA LYS A 6 8.76 -13.34 -43.18
C LYS A 6 8.63 -14.82 -43.57
N LYS A 7 7.74 -15.55 -42.87
CA LYS A 7 7.02 -16.77 -43.32
C LYS A 7 7.88 -18.05 -43.45
N GLN A 8 7.38 -19.30 -43.43
CA GLN A 8 6.03 -19.84 -43.62
C GLN A 8 5.94 -21.30 -43.12
N SER A 9 4.71 -21.69 -42.77
CA SER A 9 4.08 -23.01 -42.61
C SER A 9 4.75 -24.24 -43.28
N LEU A 10 4.82 -25.35 -42.53
CA LEU A 10 5.18 -26.69 -43.01
C LEU A 10 4.00 -27.66 -42.80
N LEU A 11 3.50 -28.16 -43.94
CA LEU A 11 2.64 -29.35 -44.16
C LEU A 11 1.18 -29.24 -43.65
N GLY A 12 0.15 -29.30 -44.49
CA GLY A 12 0.08 -29.57 -45.92
C GLY A 12 -1.34 -29.99 -46.32
N LYS A 13 -1.69 -29.71 -47.58
CA LYS A 13 -2.89 -30.12 -48.35
C LYS A 13 -4.13 -29.21 -48.32
N THR A 14 -4.08 -28.25 -49.24
CA THR A 14 -5.13 -27.73 -50.16
C THR A 14 -6.15 -28.77 -50.69
N PRO A 15 -7.24 -28.38 -51.40
CA PRO A 15 -7.90 -27.08 -51.51
C PRO A 15 -9.45 -27.10 -51.37
N GLN A 16 -9.94 -25.89 -51.14
CA GLN A 16 -11.28 -25.33 -51.28
C GLN A 16 -12.04 -25.73 -52.57
N LYS A 17 -13.33 -26.09 -52.46
CA LYS A 17 -14.28 -26.04 -53.58
C LYS A 17 -15.64 -25.48 -53.13
N ARG A 18 -15.94 -24.25 -53.56
CA ARG A 18 -17.27 -23.62 -53.51
C ARG A 18 -18.24 -24.35 -54.46
N LYS A 19 -19.49 -24.59 -54.02
CA LYS A 19 -20.68 -24.60 -54.90
C LYS A 19 -21.88 -23.97 -54.17
N THR A 20 -22.66 -23.25 -54.96
CA THR A 20 -23.75 -22.30 -54.72
C THR A 20 -25.12 -22.97 -54.39
N PRO A 21 -26.18 -22.21 -54.07
CA PRO A 21 -27.30 -22.63 -53.21
C PRO A 21 -28.45 -23.32 -53.98
N VAL A 22 -29.19 -24.22 -53.32
CA VAL A 22 -30.42 -24.82 -53.87
C VAL A 22 -31.57 -24.80 -52.85
N LYS A 23 -32.76 -24.58 -53.41
CA LYS A 23 -34.04 -24.09 -52.89
C LYS A 23 -34.78 -25.07 -51.93
N LYS A 24 -35.59 -24.48 -51.02
CA LYS A 24 -36.80 -25.01 -50.32
C LYS A 24 -37.77 -25.76 -51.28
N PRO A 25 -38.87 -26.43 -50.85
CA PRO A 25 -39.48 -26.64 -49.50
C PRO A 25 -39.98 -28.10 -49.22
N ARG A 26 -40.32 -28.46 -47.97
CA ARG A 26 -41.50 -29.34 -47.71
C ARG A 26 -41.96 -29.31 -46.24
N ASN A 27 -43.24 -29.59 -46.08
CA ASN A 27 -44.15 -29.25 -45.01
C ASN A 27 -44.54 -30.51 -44.20
N ARG A 28 -44.39 -30.45 -42.85
CA ARG A 28 -45.16 -31.12 -41.77
C ARG A 28 -45.26 -32.68 -41.71
N PRO A 29 -45.83 -33.28 -40.64
CA PRO A 29 -45.48 -33.29 -39.20
C PRO A 29 -45.05 -34.71 -38.73
N GLN A 30 -44.40 -34.86 -37.57
CA GLN A 30 -44.79 -35.88 -36.59
C GLN A 30 -44.02 -35.78 -35.26
N THR A 31 -44.83 -35.95 -34.22
CA THR A 31 -44.58 -36.06 -32.79
C THR A 31 -43.56 -37.16 -32.46
N ALA A 32 -42.60 -36.89 -31.58
CA ALA A 32 -42.27 -37.70 -30.41
C ALA A 32 -41.01 -37.18 -29.73
N SER A 33 -41.09 -37.11 -28.41
CA SER A 33 -40.14 -36.65 -27.43
C SER A 33 -38.73 -37.24 -27.59
N GLN A 34 -37.71 -36.41 -27.39
CA GLN A 34 -36.50 -36.84 -26.70
C GLN A 34 -35.78 -35.65 -26.10
N SER A 35 -35.73 -35.67 -24.77
CA SER A 35 -34.94 -34.79 -23.91
C SER A 35 -33.51 -34.72 -24.42
N SER A 36 -33.01 -33.50 -24.62
CA SER A 36 -31.58 -33.24 -24.63
C SER A 36 -31.37 -31.97 -23.84
N ALA A 37 -30.71 -32.15 -22.70
CA ALA A 37 -30.33 -31.11 -21.77
C ALA A 37 -29.55 -30.03 -22.53
N ASN A 38 -30.12 -28.83 -22.59
CA ASN A 38 -29.33 -27.63 -22.86
C ASN A 38 -28.46 -27.39 -21.62
N PRO A 39 -27.12 -27.35 -21.73
CA PRO A 39 -26.37 -26.56 -20.78
C PRO A 39 -26.68 -25.10 -21.12
N THR A 40 -27.61 -24.51 -20.38
CA THR A 40 -27.70 -23.06 -20.26
C THR A 40 -26.31 -22.60 -19.82
N SER A 41 -25.60 -21.92 -20.71
CA SER A 41 -24.36 -21.23 -20.41
C SER A 41 -24.70 -20.13 -19.41
N THR A 42 -24.56 -20.45 -18.12
CA THR A 42 -24.50 -19.48 -17.04
C THR A 42 -23.41 -18.48 -17.39
N PRO A 43 -23.71 -17.17 -17.51
CA PRO A 43 -22.66 -16.17 -17.53
C PRO A 43 -21.88 -16.35 -16.23
N ALA A 44 -20.58 -16.65 -16.33
CA ALA A 44 -19.71 -16.65 -15.19
C ALA A 44 -19.76 -15.24 -14.60
N ASP A 45 -20.52 -15.12 -13.49
CA ASP A 45 -20.64 -13.90 -12.70
C ASP A 45 -19.26 -13.65 -12.10
N GLN A 46 -18.44 -12.90 -12.83
CA GLN A 46 -17.17 -12.38 -12.35
C GLN A 46 -17.52 -11.55 -11.11
N PRO A 47 -17.06 -11.92 -9.91
CA PRO A 47 -17.40 -11.17 -8.71
C PRO A 47 -16.84 -9.76 -8.89
N VAL A 48 -17.72 -8.79 -9.15
CA VAL A 48 -17.35 -7.39 -9.23
C VAL A 48 -16.82 -7.01 -7.86
N LYS A 49 -15.50 -6.99 -7.72
CA LYS A 49 -14.81 -6.79 -6.45
C LYS A 49 -15.33 -5.50 -5.83
N SER A 50 -16.12 -5.66 -4.76
CA SER A 50 -16.84 -4.55 -4.14
C SER A 50 -15.85 -3.50 -3.65
N LYS A 51 -15.87 -2.31 -4.26
CA LYS A 51 -15.06 -1.14 -3.83
C LYS A 51 -15.38 -0.71 -2.40
N LYS A 52 -16.48 -1.18 -1.81
CA LYS A 52 -16.88 -0.89 -0.43
C LYS A 52 -15.83 -1.41 0.57
N GLY A 53 -15.21 -2.57 0.32
CA GLY A 53 -14.15 -3.09 1.19
C GLY A 53 -12.88 -2.24 1.17
N LEU A 54 -12.52 -1.67 0.01
CA LEU A 54 -11.41 -0.73 -0.13
C LEU A 54 -11.67 0.57 0.64
N LEU A 55 -12.91 1.09 0.58
CA LEU A 55 -13.27 2.32 1.29
C LEU A 55 -13.26 2.13 2.81
N ILE A 56 -13.74 0.99 3.30
CA ILE A 56 -13.73 0.66 4.74
C ILE A 56 -12.29 0.50 5.24
N THR A 57 -11.45 -0.24 4.51
CA THR A 57 -10.03 -0.41 4.89
C THR A 57 -9.28 0.92 4.88
N LEU A 58 -9.50 1.78 3.88
CA LEU A 58 -8.93 3.12 3.83
C LEU A 58 -9.38 3.99 5.01
N ALA A 59 -10.68 3.93 5.38
CA ALA A 59 -11.22 4.66 6.51
C ALA A 59 -10.58 4.22 7.84
N ILE A 60 -10.35 2.92 8.03
CA ILE A 60 -9.68 2.38 9.22
C ILE A 60 -8.23 2.89 9.29
N ILE A 61 -7.48 2.82 8.19
CA ILE A 61 -6.10 3.31 8.13
C ILE A 61 -6.06 4.80 8.45
N PHE A 62 -6.98 5.58 7.91
CA PHE A 62 -7.07 7.02 8.16
C PHE A 62 -7.38 7.33 9.62
N ALA A 63 -8.32 6.59 10.24
CA ALA A 63 -8.62 6.72 11.65
C ALA A 63 -7.40 6.44 12.54
N VAL A 64 -6.66 5.37 12.26
CA VAL A 64 -5.39 5.05 12.96
C VAL A 64 -4.37 6.17 12.75
N ALA A 65 -4.21 6.70 11.55
CA ALA A 65 -3.23 7.76 11.26
C ALA A 65 -3.52 9.10 11.97
N ILE A 66 -4.77 9.32 12.41
CA ILE A 66 -5.17 10.50 13.20
C ILE A 66 -4.93 10.26 14.69
N ILE A 67 -5.29 9.07 15.19
CA ILE A 67 -5.23 8.74 16.62
C ILE A 67 -3.78 8.54 17.07
N PHE A 68 -2.96 7.92 16.24
CA PHE A 68 -1.57 7.65 16.58
C PHE A 68 -0.68 8.87 16.27
N PRO A 69 0.03 9.40 17.27
CA PRO A 69 0.85 10.57 17.11
C PRO A 69 2.10 10.18 16.32
N LYS A 70 2.40 11.02 15.34
CA LYS A 70 3.41 10.73 14.33
C LYS A 70 4.82 10.95 14.91
N PRO A 71 5.78 10.06 14.62
CA PRO A 71 7.17 10.31 14.98
C PRO A 71 7.70 11.52 14.21
N THR A 72 8.62 12.28 14.81
CA THR A 72 9.30 13.42 14.19
C THR A 72 10.80 13.25 14.29
N LEU A 73 11.56 13.89 13.40
CA LEU A 73 13.02 13.85 13.42
C LEU A 73 13.52 15.10 14.14
N LEU A 74 14.16 14.90 15.29
CA LEU A 74 14.79 15.97 16.05
C LEU A 74 16.27 16.04 15.73
N THR A 75 16.72 17.22 15.31
CA THR A 75 18.14 17.55 15.22
C THR A 75 18.50 18.42 16.42
N TYR A 76 19.42 17.95 17.25
CA TYR A 76 19.80 18.60 18.49
C TYR A 76 21.32 18.64 18.67
N LYS A 77 21.80 19.54 19.52
CA LYS A 77 23.22 19.85 19.69
C LYS A 77 23.63 19.88 21.14
N LYS A 78 24.85 19.43 21.42
CA LYS A 78 25.53 19.62 22.70
C LYS A 78 27.04 19.71 22.49
N LEU A 79 27.67 20.72 23.09
CA LEU A 79 29.13 20.93 23.06
C LEU A 79 29.75 20.93 21.64
N GLY A 80 29.00 21.39 20.63
CA GLY A 80 29.45 21.43 19.23
C GLY A 80 29.18 20.15 18.42
N LEU A 81 28.72 19.07 19.06
CA LEU A 81 28.24 17.87 18.38
C LEU A 81 26.76 18.03 18.03
N VAL A 82 26.40 17.67 16.79
CA VAL A 82 25.02 17.65 16.28
C VAL A 82 24.60 16.21 16.11
N SER A 83 23.44 15.87 16.64
CA SER A 83 22.87 14.53 16.58
C SER A 83 21.45 14.59 16.07
N GLU A 84 21.06 13.57 15.33
CA GLU A 84 19.71 13.42 14.80
C GLU A 84 19.09 12.17 15.40
N SER A 85 17.85 12.29 15.87
CA SER A 85 17.13 11.16 16.46
C SER A 85 15.65 11.24 16.14
N ILE A 86 15.03 10.07 16.03
CA ILE A 86 13.59 9.97 15.84
C ILE A 86 12.94 10.10 17.23
N TYR A 87 12.11 11.12 17.39
CA TYR A 87 11.30 11.36 18.56
C TYR A 87 9.90 10.83 18.34
N TRP A 88 9.44 10.03 19.30
CA TRP A 88 8.06 9.60 19.36
C TRP A 88 7.40 10.20 20.60
N PRO A 89 6.37 11.06 20.44
CA PRO A 89 5.62 11.62 21.56
C PRO A 89 4.86 10.58 22.42
N GLY A 90 4.90 9.29 22.07
CA GLY A 90 4.21 8.20 22.78
C GLY A 90 2.69 8.18 22.56
N VAL A 91 2.06 7.07 22.87
CA VAL A 91 0.59 6.87 22.76
C VAL A 91 0.07 6.25 24.03
N PHE A 92 -1.12 6.65 24.50
CA PHE A 92 -1.85 5.97 25.58
C PHE A 92 -0.99 5.59 26.80
N GLY A 93 -0.37 6.56 27.46
CA GLY A 93 0.40 6.32 28.68
C GLY A 93 1.79 5.71 28.47
N TYR A 94 2.13 5.27 27.26
CA TYR A 94 3.52 5.06 26.89
C TYR A 94 4.18 6.43 26.76
N GLY A 95 5.17 6.69 27.60
CA GLY A 95 5.87 7.97 27.65
C GLY A 95 6.55 8.33 26.33
N ARG A 96 6.97 9.60 26.23
CA ARG A 96 7.78 10.08 25.11
C ARG A 96 9.08 9.27 25.05
N THR A 97 9.51 8.91 23.85
CA THR A 97 10.73 8.10 23.66
C THR A 97 11.55 8.63 22.48
N LEU A 98 12.87 8.43 22.57
CA LEU A 98 13.79 8.59 21.45
C LEU A 98 14.17 7.20 20.96
N LEU A 99 14.02 6.92 19.67
CA LEU A 99 14.32 5.59 19.15
C LEU A 99 15.83 5.26 19.20
N ASP A 100 16.67 6.28 19.31
CA ASP A 100 18.13 6.15 19.36
C ASP A 100 18.67 5.98 20.79
N SER A 101 17.84 6.11 21.83
CA SER A 101 18.32 6.13 23.21
C SER A 101 17.28 5.70 24.23
N ASN A 102 17.69 5.00 25.29
CA ASN A 102 16.83 4.64 26.43
C ASN A 102 16.55 5.82 27.38
N LEU A 103 16.92 7.05 27.01
CA LEU A 103 16.67 8.24 27.82
C LEU A 103 15.26 8.76 27.54
N HIS A 104 14.65 9.35 28.58
CA HIS A 104 13.35 9.98 28.46
C HIS A 104 13.50 11.42 27.92
N PRO A 105 13.01 11.71 26.70
CA PRO A 105 13.01 13.05 26.16
C PRO A 105 11.91 13.92 26.78
N GLN A 106 12.30 15.12 27.20
CA GLN A 106 11.41 16.21 27.50
C GLN A 106 11.71 17.36 26.54
N LEU A 107 10.85 17.51 25.54
CA LEU A 107 10.95 18.54 24.51
C LEU A 107 10.30 19.83 25.02
N ASP A 108 11.07 20.91 25.05
CA ASP A 108 10.59 22.27 25.31
C ASP A 108 10.77 23.11 24.03
N GLU A 109 9.73 23.12 23.20
CA GLU A 109 9.70 23.88 21.95
C GLU A 109 9.82 25.39 22.18
N LYS A 110 9.32 25.91 23.31
CA LYS A 110 9.37 27.35 23.60
C LYS A 110 10.79 27.83 23.86
N ARG A 111 11.61 26.97 24.47
CA ARG A 111 13.00 27.28 24.81
C ARG A 111 14.01 26.70 23.82
N ASN A 112 13.54 26.08 22.74
CA ASN A 112 14.36 25.32 21.79
C ASN A 112 15.36 24.41 22.52
N ALA A 113 14.87 23.69 23.53
CA ALA A 113 15.68 22.85 24.39
C ALA A 113 15.09 21.45 24.47
N LEU A 114 15.96 20.45 24.41
CA LEU A 114 15.62 19.05 24.59
C LEU A 114 16.35 18.56 25.85
N TYR A 115 15.60 18.13 26.86
CA TYR A 115 16.18 17.52 28.05
C TYR A 115 16.08 16.00 27.91
N LEU A 116 17.21 15.31 28.05
CA LEU A 116 17.24 13.85 28.07
C LEU A 116 17.55 13.41 29.49
N CYS A 117 16.64 12.68 30.13
CA CYS A 117 16.78 12.19 31.50
C CYS A 117 16.96 10.68 31.50
N ALA A 118 17.87 10.17 32.32
CA ALA A 118 17.98 8.72 32.55
C ALA A 118 16.82 8.21 33.43
N ASP A 119 16.42 9.01 34.42
CA ASP A 119 15.26 8.75 35.27
C ASP A 119 14.43 10.04 35.42
N MET A 120 13.13 9.93 35.17
CA MET A 120 12.17 11.04 35.33
C MET A 120 12.02 11.48 36.79
N LYS A 121 12.31 10.60 37.76
CA LYS A 121 12.23 10.92 39.20
C LYS A 121 13.47 11.65 39.72
N ALA A 122 14.58 11.59 38.99
CA ALA A 122 15.86 12.16 39.39
C ALA A 122 16.26 13.33 38.47
N PRO A 123 15.93 14.59 38.82
CA PRO A 123 16.20 15.75 37.96
C PRO A 123 17.69 16.00 37.71
N GLN A 124 18.57 15.49 38.59
CA GLN A 124 20.03 15.56 38.46
C GLN A 124 20.55 14.70 37.28
N SER A 125 19.78 13.70 36.84
CA SER A 125 20.17 12.82 35.73
C SER A 125 19.87 13.43 34.35
N CYS A 126 19.20 14.59 34.32
CA CYS A 126 18.76 15.23 33.09
C CYS A 126 19.87 16.08 32.46
N GLN A 127 20.11 15.85 31.18
CA GLN A 127 21.07 16.59 30.39
C GLN A 127 20.33 17.51 29.40
N LYS A 128 20.76 18.77 29.32
CA LYS A 128 20.20 19.76 28.40
C LYS A 128 20.91 19.74 27.05
N TYR A 129 20.12 19.71 25.99
CA TYR A 129 20.53 19.81 24.59
C TYR A 129 19.82 20.99 23.93
N GLN A 130 20.48 21.63 22.97
CA GLN A 130 19.87 22.70 22.18
C GLN A 130 19.15 22.08 20.98
N LEU A 131 17.88 22.38 20.80
CA LEU A 131 17.12 21.96 19.63
C LEU A 131 17.47 22.87 18.44
N ILE A 132 17.85 22.26 17.32
CA ILE A 132 18.18 22.96 16.08
C ILE A 132 17.01 22.90 15.12
N LYS A 133 16.44 21.70 14.90
CA LYS A 133 15.31 21.47 14.01
C LYS A 133 14.37 20.41 14.59
N ASN A 134 13.08 20.62 14.36
CA ASN A 134 12.02 19.63 14.58
C ASN A 134 11.35 19.38 13.23
N ASN A 135 11.84 18.36 12.50
CA ASN A 135 11.31 18.00 11.20
C ASN A 135 10.18 16.98 11.36
N GLY A 136 9.11 17.13 10.60
CA GLY A 136 7.92 16.28 10.72
C GLY A 136 8.13 14.81 10.32
N PHE A 137 7.03 14.06 10.31
CA PHE A 137 6.98 12.63 10.02
C PHE A 137 7.71 12.17 8.76
N PHE A 138 7.60 12.91 7.66
CA PHE A 138 8.25 12.55 6.41
C PHE A 138 9.78 12.58 6.50
N ALA A 139 10.34 13.47 7.31
CA ALA A 139 11.78 13.51 7.55
C ALA A 139 12.25 12.33 8.40
N ALA A 140 11.46 11.92 9.40
CA ALA A 140 11.74 10.72 10.19
C ALA A 140 11.74 9.45 9.33
N LEU A 141 10.80 9.32 8.40
CA LEU A 141 10.76 8.22 7.43
C LEU A 141 11.96 8.24 6.47
N ALA A 142 12.29 9.42 5.91
CA ALA A 142 13.40 9.56 4.97
C ALA A 142 14.76 9.26 5.62
N SER A 143 14.91 9.52 6.93
CA SER A 143 16.11 9.17 7.68
C SER A 143 16.26 7.67 7.93
N TYR A 144 15.19 6.88 7.76
CA TYR A 144 15.17 5.44 8.04
C TYR A 144 15.32 4.57 6.78
N ILE A 145 14.95 5.10 5.60
CA ILE A 145 15.01 4.41 4.30
C ILE A 145 16.37 4.66 3.64
#